data_AF-A0A963ELA3-F1
#
_entry.id   AF-A0A963ELA3-F1
#
_cell.length_a   1.000
_cell.length_b   1.000
_cell.length_c   1.000
_cell.angle_alpha   90.00
_cell.angle_beta   90.00
_cell.angle_gamma   90.00
#
_symmetry.space_group_name_H-M   'P 1'
#
loop_
_entity.id
_entity.type
_entity.pdbx_description
1 polymer ?
#
loop_
_entity_poly.entity_id
_entity_poly.type
_entity_poly.pdbx_seq_one_letter_code
_entity_poly.pdbx_strand_id
1 'polypeptide(L)'
;NLQRGGQRNWLLNEAEALANLAQQRLLLTADLAAAERLLLASDQTLARLHDSRVLPARKALAQDLDAVRAAQQVDVQALVLQLGALQQRVASLVIPVTAQQRSVAEKAPPADDAGWWQTLLYNLPVTVRREQAALPLPLDASQASSLRLYLDNCLQQAQLSLLQGKPESYRQALGAMQSALSAWLASDSADSKHLQASIDGLLQQDVEQALPEIGGGLAAIRGLQVEFAQ
;
A
#
# COMPACT_ATOMS: atom_id res chain seq x y z
N ASN A 1 33.49 29.26 -33.68
CA ASN A 1 32.20 28.55 -33.49
C ASN A 1 32.26 27.30 -32.61
N LEU A 2 33.43 26.75 -32.26
CA LEU A 2 33.54 25.55 -31.41
C LEU A 2 33.15 25.78 -29.92
N GLN A 3 33.45 26.95 -29.36
CA GLN A 3 33.14 27.28 -27.97
C GLN A 3 31.62 27.32 -27.68
N ARG A 4 30.81 27.86 -28.61
CA ARG A 4 29.34 27.87 -28.48
C ARG A 4 28.73 26.47 -28.58
N GLY A 5 29.26 25.62 -29.47
CA GLY A 5 28.81 24.23 -29.59
C GLY A 5 29.13 23.40 -28.35
N GLY A 6 30.34 23.56 -27.79
CA GLY A 6 30.74 22.90 -26.55
C GLY A 6 29.90 23.34 -25.34
N GLN A 7 29.65 24.64 -25.19
CA GLN A 7 28.81 25.16 -24.10
C GLN A 7 27.36 24.67 -24.21
N ARG A 8 26.80 24.62 -25.43
CA ARG A 8 25.46 24.07 -25.67
C ARG A 8 25.39 22.60 -25.27
N ASN A 9 26.31 21.78 -25.74
CA ASN A 9 26.31 20.35 -25.44
C ASN A 9 26.49 20.10 -23.93
N TRP A 10 27.31 20.90 -23.26
CA TRP A 10 27.44 20.85 -21.81
C TRP A 10 26.12 21.18 -21.10
N LEU A 11 25.42 22.25 -21.48
CA LEU A 11 24.12 22.61 -20.90
C LEU A 11 23.06 21.53 -21.13
N LEU A 12 23.06 20.89 -22.30
CA LEU A 12 22.12 19.80 -22.59
C LEU A 12 22.40 18.56 -21.74
N ASN A 13 23.66 18.16 -21.60
CA ASN A 13 24.05 17.02 -20.76
C ASN A 13 23.75 17.30 -19.28
N GLU A 14 23.97 18.53 -18.83
CA GLU A 14 23.67 18.94 -17.45
C GLU A 14 22.16 18.90 -17.17
N ALA A 15 21.35 19.43 -18.09
CA ALA A 15 19.89 19.36 -17.96
C ALA A 15 19.38 17.91 -17.92
N GLU A 16 19.94 17.03 -18.76
CA GLU A 16 19.63 15.61 -18.74
C GLU A 16 20.02 14.95 -17.42
N ALA A 17 21.24 15.20 -16.93
CA ALA A 17 21.74 14.63 -15.68
C ALA A 17 20.86 15.03 -14.48
N LEU A 18 20.44 16.30 -14.43
CA LEU A 18 19.52 16.81 -13.41
C LEU A 18 18.14 16.15 -13.47
N ALA A 19 17.56 16.01 -14.67
CA ALA A 19 16.26 15.36 -14.86
C ALA A 19 16.32 13.86 -14.52
N ASN A 20 17.40 13.18 -14.89
CA ASN A 20 17.63 11.78 -14.55
C ASN A 20 17.80 11.59 -13.03
N LEU A 21 18.54 12.49 -12.37
CA LEU A 21 18.69 12.46 -10.91
C LEU A 21 17.35 12.72 -10.20
N ALA A 22 16.50 13.62 -10.72
CA ALA A 22 15.15 13.84 -10.20
C ALA A 22 14.33 12.54 -10.23
N GLN A 23 14.32 11.86 -11.39
CA GLN A 23 13.62 10.59 -11.56
C GLN A 23 14.16 9.52 -10.60
N GLN A 24 15.48 9.41 -10.43
CA GLN A 24 16.09 8.46 -9.48
C GLN A 24 15.72 8.77 -8.03
N ARG A 25 15.72 10.04 -7.62
CA ARG A 25 15.33 10.44 -6.26
C ARG A 25 13.88 10.09 -5.97
N LEU A 26 13.01 10.30 -6.95
CA LEU A 26 11.61 9.95 -6.82
C LEU A 26 11.43 8.43 -6.71
N LEU A 27 12.04 7.66 -7.62
CA LEU A 27 11.93 6.20 -7.66
C LEU A 27 12.52 5.50 -6.42
N LEU A 28 13.65 6.00 -5.90
CA LEU A 28 14.39 5.33 -4.84
C LEU A 28 14.00 5.79 -3.44
N THR A 29 13.61 7.05 -3.30
CA THR A 29 13.43 7.68 -1.98
C THR A 29 12.09 8.42 -1.82
N ALA A 30 11.26 8.47 -2.87
CA ALA A 30 10.02 9.25 -2.89
C ALA A 30 10.21 10.72 -2.45
N ASP A 31 11.42 11.27 -2.64
CA ASP A 31 11.76 12.62 -2.21
C ASP A 31 11.24 13.64 -3.21
N LEU A 32 9.96 13.99 -3.06
CA LEU A 32 9.25 14.95 -3.90
C LEU A 32 9.91 16.34 -3.88
N ALA A 33 10.44 16.76 -2.73
CA ALA A 33 11.09 18.06 -2.59
C ALA A 33 12.46 18.11 -3.29
N ALA A 34 13.23 17.02 -3.28
CA ALA A 34 14.44 16.91 -4.08
C ALA A 34 14.13 16.82 -5.57
N ALA A 35 13.14 15.99 -5.96
CA ALA A 35 12.71 15.85 -7.35
C ALA A 35 12.27 17.20 -7.94
N GLU A 36 11.45 17.98 -7.22
CA GLU A 36 11.02 19.31 -7.67
C GLU A 36 12.22 20.26 -7.89
N ARG A 37 13.13 20.35 -6.90
CA ARG A 37 14.33 21.21 -7.01
C ARG A 37 15.21 20.84 -8.21
N LEU A 38 15.37 19.54 -8.47
CA LEU A 38 16.17 19.03 -9.59
C LEU A 38 15.49 19.28 -10.95
N LEU A 39 14.17 19.09 -11.05
CA LEU A 39 13.41 19.42 -12.26
C LEU A 39 13.45 20.93 -12.57
N LEU A 40 13.32 21.78 -11.54
CA LEU A 40 13.49 23.24 -11.68
C LEU A 40 14.89 23.59 -12.18
N ALA A 41 15.93 22.97 -11.62
CA ALA A 41 17.31 23.19 -12.04
C ALA A 41 17.54 22.73 -13.49
N SER A 42 16.91 21.62 -13.91
CA SER A 42 16.95 21.14 -15.29
C SER A 42 16.30 22.14 -16.25
N ASP A 43 15.11 22.65 -15.93
CA ASP A 43 14.42 23.67 -16.76
C ASP A 43 15.22 24.97 -16.86
N GLN A 44 15.77 25.45 -15.74
CA GLN A 44 16.65 26.64 -15.71
C GLN A 44 17.91 26.42 -16.55
N THR A 45 18.43 25.20 -16.60
CA THR A 45 19.58 24.84 -17.44
C THR A 45 19.22 24.90 -18.92
N LEU A 46 18.05 24.38 -19.31
CA LEU A 46 17.56 24.52 -20.68
C LEU A 46 17.27 25.98 -21.06
N ALA A 47 16.76 26.80 -20.12
CA ALA A 47 16.47 28.21 -20.39
C ALA A 47 17.72 29.03 -20.77
N ARG A 48 18.90 28.64 -20.26
CA ARG A 48 20.20 29.26 -20.59
C ARG A 48 20.64 29.04 -22.05
N LEU A 49 20.02 28.12 -22.78
CA LEU A 49 20.33 27.86 -24.18
C LEU A 49 19.79 28.95 -25.11
N HIS A 50 18.79 29.74 -24.68
CA HIS A 50 18.15 30.80 -25.46
C HIS A 50 17.73 30.38 -26.89
N ASP A 51 17.31 29.12 -27.07
CA ASP A 51 16.93 28.52 -28.36
C ASP A 51 15.47 28.06 -28.33
N SER A 52 14.65 28.41 -29.32
CA SER A 52 13.24 28.00 -29.38
C SER A 52 13.05 26.50 -29.49
N ARG A 53 14.06 25.76 -29.97
CA ARG A 53 14.02 24.29 -30.06
C ARG A 53 13.90 23.61 -28.71
N VAL A 54 14.31 24.25 -27.61
CA VAL A 54 14.20 23.64 -26.27
C VAL A 54 12.78 23.69 -25.69
N LEU A 55 11.87 24.47 -26.29
CA LEU A 55 10.52 24.68 -25.74
C LEU A 55 9.70 23.40 -25.53
N PRO A 56 9.72 22.39 -26.43
CA PRO A 56 9.04 21.11 -26.18
C PRO A 56 9.58 20.39 -24.94
N ALA A 57 10.90 20.37 -24.74
CA ALA A 57 11.51 19.76 -23.56
C ALA A 57 11.17 20.51 -22.27
N ARG A 58 11.17 21.85 -22.31
CA ARG A 58 10.73 22.68 -21.18
C ARG A 58 9.25 22.47 -20.84
N LYS A 59 8.38 22.31 -21.84
CA LYS A 59 6.96 22.00 -21.62
C LYS A 59 6.80 20.63 -20.95
N ALA A 60 7.54 19.62 -21.39
CA ALA A 60 7.50 18.30 -20.79
C ALA A 60 8.04 18.29 -19.34
N LEU A 61 9.12 19.04 -19.05
CA LEU A 61 9.59 19.25 -17.67
C LEU A 61 8.55 19.96 -16.80
N ALA A 62 7.82 20.94 -17.34
CA ALA A 62 6.75 21.62 -16.60
C ALA A 62 5.62 20.65 -16.22
N GLN A 63 5.27 19.71 -17.11
CA GLN A 63 4.29 18.65 -16.81
C GLN A 63 4.78 17.71 -15.71
N ASP A 64 6.05 17.27 -15.78
CA ASP A 64 6.66 16.46 -14.71
C ASP A 64 6.67 17.22 -13.37
N LEU A 65 6.96 18.53 -13.40
CA LEU A 65 6.97 19.41 -12.23
C LEU A 65 5.57 19.55 -11.60
N ASP A 66 4.54 19.76 -12.43
CA ASP A 66 3.16 19.87 -11.97
C ASP A 66 2.70 18.56 -11.33
N ALA A 67 3.10 17.40 -11.88
CA ALA A 67 2.82 16.10 -11.29
C ALA A 67 3.47 15.96 -9.91
N VAL A 68 4.76 16.32 -9.76
CA VAL A 68 5.47 16.33 -8.46
C VAL A 68 4.81 17.25 -7.44
N ARG A 69 4.33 18.42 -7.86
CA ARG A 69 3.65 19.38 -6.98
C ARG A 69 2.27 18.93 -6.54
N ALA A 70 1.50 18.32 -7.44
CA ALA A 70 0.23 17.70 -7.09
C ALA A 70 0.44 16.63 -6.01
N ALA A 71 1.51 15.84 -6.13
CA ALA A 71 1.83 14.80 -5.16
C ALA A 71 2.19 15.29 -3.76
N GLN A 72 2.86 16.44 -3.65
CA GLN A 72 3.19 17.04 -2.35
C GLN A 72 1.95 17.45 -1.54
N GLN A 73 0.76 17.50 -2.14
CA GLN A 73 -0.48 17.83 -1.44
C GLN A 73 -0.98 16.69 -0.55
N VAL A 74 -0.57 15.45 -0.82
CA VAL A 74 -0.93 14.30 0.00
C VAL A 74 0.02 14.21 1.19
N ASP A 75 -0.49 14.47 2.39
CA ASP A 75 0.29 14.33 3.63
C ASP A 75 0.43 12.85 4.03
N VAL A 76 1.37 12.17 3.36
CA VAL A 76 1.71 10.77 3.63
C VAL A 76 2.06 10.55 5.10
N GLN A 77 2.69 11.53 5.77
CA GLN A 77 3.02 11.40 7.19
C GLN A 77 1.77 11.39 8.06
N ALA A 78 0.82 12.29 7.79
CA ALA A 78 -0.47 12.28 8.48
C ALA A 78 -1.22 10.95 8.27
N LEU A 79 -1.18 10.38 7.06
CA LEU A 79 -1.79 9.08 6.77
C LEU A 79 -1.13 7.93 7.55
N VAL A 80 0.20 7.90 7.61
CA VAL A 80 0.94 6.91 8.41
C VAL A 80 0.60 7.05 9.89
N LEU A 81 0.49 8.26 10.41
CA LEU A 81 0.08 8.51 11.80
C LEU A 81 -1.37 8.05 12.07
N GLN A 82 -2.29 8.28 11.12
CA GLN A 82 -3.67 7.81 11.20
C GLN A 82 -3.73 6.27 11.23
N LEU A 83 -2.97 5.59 10.37
CA LEU A 83 -2.85 4.13 10.37
C LEU A 83 -2.27 3.62 11.69
N GLY A 84 -1.27 4.30 12.26
CA GLY A 84 -0.70 3.96 13.57
C GLY A 84 -1.71 4.10 14.71
N ALA A 85 -2.56 5.13 14.68
CA ALA A 85 -3.64 5.29 15.64
C ALA A 85 -4.70 4.17 15.52
N LEU A 86 -5.00 3.72 14.30
CA LEU A 86 -5.88 2.55 14.09
C LEU A 86 -5.26 1.26 14.62
N GLN A 87 -3.95 1.10 14.48
CA GLN A 87 -3.23 -0.06 15.00
C GLN A 87 -3.37 -0.19 16.52
N GLN A 88 -3.24 0.93 17.23
CA GLN A 88 -3.46 0.97 18.69
C GLN A 88 -4.91 0.61 19.06
N ARG A 89 -5.90 1.07 18.27
CA ARG A 89 -7.31 0.71 18.48
C ARG A 89 -7.58 -0.78 18.26
N VAL A 90 -6.98 -1.38 17.23
CA VAL A 90 -7.07 -2.82 16.97
C VAL A 90 -6.50 -3.64 18.13
N ALA A 91 -5.40 -3.18 18.74
CA ALA A 91 -4.83 -3.83 19.91
C ALA A 91 -5.80 -3.85 21.12
N SER A 92 -6.60 -2.80 21.29
CA SER A 92 -7.63 -2.70 22.32
C SER A 92 -8.99 -3.29 21.94
N LEU A 93 -9.15 -3.84 20.74
CA LEU A 93 -10.43 -4.29 20.24
C LEU A 93 -10.95 -5.49 21.03
N VAL A 94 -12.08 -5.29 21.72
CA VAL A 94 -12.78 -6.36 22.40
C VAL A 94 -13.54 -7.17 21.37
N ILE A 95 -13.05 -8.38 21.11
CA ILE A 95 -13.73 -9.35 20.26
C ILE A 95 -14.55 -10.26 21.18
N PRO A 96 -15.89 -10.24 21.08
CA PRO A 96 -16.72 -11.11 21.89
C PRO A 96 -16.40 -12.56 21.51
N VAL A 97 -15.91 -13.30 22.50
CA VAL A 97 -15.65 -14.73 22.38
C VAL A 97 -16.77 -15.45 23.11
N THR A 98 -17.54 -16.25 22.41
CA THR A 98 -18.36 -17.25 23.10
C THR A 98 -17.41 -18.33 23.57
N ALA A 99 -17.37 -18.56 24.88
CA ALA A 99 -16.80 -19.77 25.40
C ALA A 99 -17.64 -20.93 24.87
N GLN A 100 -17.22 -21.52 23.73
CA GLN A 100 -17.66 -22.86 23.39
C GLN A 100 -17.10 -23.72 24.52
N GLN A 101 -17.89 -23.99 25.55
CA GLN A 101 -17.57 -25.00 26.53
C GLN A 101 -17.24 -26.24 25.71
N ARG A 102 -15.96 -26.63 25.71
CA ARG A 102 -15.52 -27.94 25.25
C ARG A 102 -16.14 -28.96 26.20
N SER A 103 -17.44 -29.22 26.05
CA SER A 103 -17.97 -30.50 26.45
C SER A 103 -17.32 -31.48 25.48
N VAL A 104 -16.20 -32.06 25.90
CA VAL A 104 -15.77 -33.36 25.38
C VAL A 104 -17.01 -34.21 25.52
N ALA A 105 -17.69 -34.49 24.40
CA ALA A 105 -18.79 -35.43 24.42
C ALA A 105 -18.18 -36.74 24.92
N GLU A 106 -18.48 -37.08 26.16
CA GLU A 106 -18.02 -38.30 26.78
C GLU A 106 -18.52 -39.43 25.88
N LYS A 107 -17.56 -40.11 25.27
CA LYS A 107 -17.80 -41.06 24.19
C LYS A 107 -18.65 -42.16 24.81
N ALA A 108 -19.93 -42.24 24.42
CA ALA A 108 -20.84 -43.22 25.02
C ALA A 108 -20.25 -44.62 24.81
N PRO A 109 -20.18 -45.46 25.85
CA PRO A 109 -19.64 -46.80 25.71
C PRO A 109 -20.45 -47.57 24.66
N PRO A 110 -19.79 -48.39 23.83
CA PRO A 110 -20.52 -49.25 22.90
C PRO A 110 -21.50 -50.14 23.69
N ALA A 111 -22.69 -50.36 23.15
CA ALA A 111 -23.66 -51.29 23.72
C ALA A 111 -23.06 -52.71 23.80
N ASP A 112 -23.51 -53.52 24.77
CA ASP A 112 -22.92 -54.83 25.12
C ASP A 112 -22.82 -55.84 23.97
N ASP A 113 -23.50 -55.62 22.84
CA ASP A 113 -23.47 -56.44 21.62
C ASP A 113 -22.59 -55.88 20.48
N ALA A 114 -21.71 -54.91 20.76
CA ALA A 114 -20.85 -54.31 19.74
C ALA A 114 -19.74 -55.26 19.27
N GLY A 115 -19.60 -55.40 17.94
CA GLY A 115 -18.59 -56.27 17.31
C GLY A 115 -17.16 -55.79 17.59
N TRP A 116 -16.20 -56.72 17.67
CA TRP A 116 -14.78 -56.44 18.01
C TRP A 116 -14.13 -55.30 17.22
N TRP A 117 -14.56 -55.09 15.98
CA TRP A 117 -14.09 -54.01 15.10
C TRP A 117 -14.61 -52.61 15.52
N GLN A 118 -15.79 -52.51 16.13
CA GLN A 118 -16.36 -51.25 16.66
C GLN A 118 -15.60 -50.81 17.92
N THR A 119 -15.20 -51.75 18.78
CA THR A 119 -14.37 -51.50 19.96
C THR A 119 -12.98 -51.01 19.58
N LEU A 120 -12.39 -51.57 18.50
CA LEU A 120 -11.13 -51.09 17.92
C LEU A 120 -11.23 -49.67 17.37
N LEU A 121 -12.31 -49.34 16.64
CA LEU A 121 -12.54 -47.98 16.13
C LEU A 121 -12.79 -46.97 17.25
N TYR A 122 -13.43 -47.38 18.35
CA TYR A 122 -13.60 -46.55 19.54
C TYR A 122 -12.26 -46.22 20.23
N ASN A 123 -11.30 -47.15 20.24
CA ASN A 123 -9.99 -46.93 20.86
C ASN A 123 -8.98 -46.20 19.96
N LEU A 124 -9.29 -45.96 18.69
CA LEU A 124 -8.44 -45.18 17.80
C LEU A 124 -8.62 -43.67 18.06
N PRO A 125 -7.52 -42.89 18.14
CA PRO A 125 -7.55 -41.43 18.33
C PRO A 125 -7.90 -40.70 17.01
N VAL A 126 -8.90 -41.17 16.28
CA VAL A 126 -9.35 -40.56 15.02
C VAL A 126 -10.61 -39.75 15.30
N THR A 127 -10.46 -38.43 15.45
CA THR A 127 -11.58 -37.50 15.53
C THR A 127 -12.04 -37.18 14.10
N VAL A 128 -13.10 -37.85 13.62
CA VAL A 128 -13.73 -37.47 12.35
C VAL A 128 -14.56 -36.21 12.57
N ARG A 129 -13.99 -35.06 12.18
CA ARG A 129 -14.65 -33.76 12.20
C ARG A 129 -15.53 -33.63 10.96
N ARG A 130 -16.84 -33.84 11.10
CA ARG A 130 -17.84 -33.46 10.08
C ARG A 130 -18.15 -31.98 10.25
N GLU A 131 -17.65 -31.14 9.34
CA GLU A 131 -18.10 -29.76 9.25
C GLU A 131 -19.43 -29.73 8.51
N GLN A 132 -20.53 -29.60 9.26
CA GLN A 132 -21.81 -29.19 8.70
C GLN A 132 -21.81 -27.67 8.66
N ALA A 133 -21.73 -27.12 7.46
CA ALA A 133 -21.84 -25.69 7.21
C ALA A 133 -23.24 -25.17 7.61
N ALA A 134 -23.26 -24.04 8.31
CA ALA A 134 -24.18 -22.90 8.18
C ALA A 134 -24.40 -22.21 9.54
N LEU A 135 -23.55 -21.23 9.85
CA LEU A 135 -23.68 -20.07 10.75
C LEU A 135 -22.23 -19.70 11.14
N PRO A 136 -21.81 -18.42 11.06
CA PRO A 136 -20.47 -18.05 11.53
C PRO A 136 -20.43 -18.35 13.03
N LEU A 137 -19.68 -19.40 13.40
CA LEU A 137 -19.51 -19.75 14.79
C LEU A 137 -18.93 -18.53 15.51
N PRO A 138 -19.47 -18.17 16.68
CA PRO A 138 -18.88 -17.12 17.47
C PRO A 138 -17.44 -17.51 17.86
N LEU A 139 -16.53 -16.53 17.79
CA LEU A 139 -15.09 -16.76 17.78
C LEU A 139 -14.62 -17.42 19.09
N ASP A 140 -13.81 -18.48 19.00
CA ASP A 140 -13.05 -18.97 20.16
C ASP A 140 -11.90 -18.01 20.50
N ALA A 141 -11.35 -18.05 21.72
CA ALA A 141 -10.30 -17.13 22.18
C ALA A 141 -9.07 -17.11 21.25
N SER A 142 -8.71 -18.27 20.69
CA SER A 142 -7.62 -18.40 19.71
C SER A 142 -7.95 -17.75 18.35
N GLN A 143 -9.21 -17.80 17.92
CA GLN A 143 -9.66 -17.19 16.67
C GLN A 143 -9.72 -15.66 16.80
N ALA A 144 -10.13 -15.15 17.96
CA ALA A 144 -10.10 -13.72 18.26
C ALA A 144 -8.66 -13.16 18.26
N SER A 145 -7.68 -13.87 18.83
CA SER A 145 -6.27 -13.44 18.76
C SER A 145 -5.73 -13.47 17.33
N SER A 146 -6.07 -14.49 16.54
CA SER A 146 -5.66 -14.59 15.14
C SER A 146 -6.25 -13.47 14.29
N LEU A 147 -7.52 -13.11 14.54
CA LEU A 147 -8.16 -11.98 13.86
C LEU A 147 -7.45 -10.67 14.18
N ARG A 148 -7.13 -10.39 15.46
CA ARG A 148 -6.36 -9.18 15.81
C ARG A 148 -5.00 -9.15 15.10
N LEU A 149 -4.29 -10.28 15.07
CA LEU A 149 -3.00 -10.37 14.38
C LEU A 149 -3.15 -10.11 12.86
N TYR A 150 -4.19 -10.66 12.24
CA TYR A 150 -4.47 -10.42 10.83
C TYR A 150 -4.76 -8.95 10.54
N LEU A 151 -5.63 -8.31 11.34
CA LEU A 151 -5.94 -6.89 11.21
C LEU A 151 -4.70 -6.00 11.40
N ASP A 152 -3.87 -6.34 12.38
CA ASP A 152 -2.59 -5.66 12.63
C ASP A 152 -1.64 -5.81 11.43
N ASN A 153 -1.55 -7.01 10.85
CA ASN A 153 -0.75 -7.27 9.66
C ASN A 153 -1.24 -6.47 8.45
N CYS A 154 -2.55 -6.35 8.23
CA CYS A 154 -3.11 -5.50 7.18
C CYS A 154 -2.71 -4.03 7.36
N LEU A 155 -2.78 -3.50 8.58
CA LEU A 155 -2.36 -2.12 8.87
C LEU A 155 -0.87 -1.91 8.64
N GLN A 156 -0.02 -2.84 9.06
CA GLN A 156 1.42 -2.79 8.79
C GLN A 156 1.72 -2.83 7.29
N GLN A 157 1.03 -3.70 6.53
CA GLN A 157 1.17 -3.76 5.08
C GLN A 157 0.70 -2.47 4.41
N ALA A 158 -0.40 -1.87 4.88
CA ALA A 158 -0.88 -0.59 4.39
C ALA A 158 0.14 0.53 4.64
N GLN A 159 0.70 0.63 5.85
CA GLN A 159 1.75 1.60 6.19
C GLN A 159 2.98 1.43 5.31
N LEU A 160 3.48 0.19 5.16
CA LEU A 160 4.63 -0.10 4.31
C LEU A 160 4.37 0.26 2.84
N SER A 161 3.19 -0.11 2.33
CA SER A 161 2.80 0.16 0.94
C SER A 161 2.70 1.66 0.69
N LEU A 162 2.13 2.41 1.63
CA LEU A 162 2.03 3.85 1.59
C LEU A 162 3.43 4.51 1.60
N LEU A 163 4.34 4.08 2.49
CA LEU A 163 5.72 4.56 2.53
C LEU A 163 6.53 4.20 1.27
N GLN A 164 6.21 3.09 0.63
CA GLN A 164 6.81 2.68 -0.64
C GLN A 164 6.14 3.32 -1.86
N GLY A 165 5.11 4.15 -1.67
CA GLY A 165 4.38 4.78 -2.76
C GLY A 165 3.63 3.80 -3.66
N LYS A 166 3.09 2.72 -3.07
CA LYS A 166 2.29 1.68 -3.74
C LYS A 166 0.81 1.83 -3.37
N PRO A 167 0.06 2.75 -4.02
CA PRO A 167 -1.33 3.04 -3.67
C PRO A 167 -2.24 1.80 -3.83
N GLU A 168 -2.02 0.99 -4.85
CA GLU A 168 -2.80 -0.24 -5.07
C GLU A 168 -2.61 -1.27 -3.94
N SER A 169 -1.37 -1.49 -3.49
CA SER A 169 -1.10 -2.39 -2.36
C SER A 169 -1.65 -1.82 -1.04
N TYR A 170 -1.65 -0.50 -0.87
CA TYR A 170 -2.30 0.16 0.25
C TYR A 170 -3.82 -0.06 0.25
N ARG A 171 -4.50 0.19 -0.88
CA ARG A 171 -5.95 -0.04 -1.05
C ARG A 171 -6.30 -1.50 -0.83
N GLN A 172 -5.49 -2.42 -1.37
CA GLN A 172 -5.70 -3.86 -1.20
C GLN A 172 -5.60 -4.27 0.27
N ALA A 173 -4.61 -3.77 1.02
CA ALA A 173 -4.45 -4.08 2.44
C ALA A 173 -5.62 -3.54 3.28
N LEU A 174 -6.08 -2.32 3.01
CA LEU A 174 -7.25 -1.74 3.68
C LEU A 174 -8.56 -2.44 3.30
N GLY A 175 -8.74 -2.81 2.03
CA GLY A 175 -9.90 -3.57 1.56
C GLY A 175 -9.96 -4.97 2.19
N ALA A 176 -8.80 -5.64 2.32
CA ALA A 176 -8.70 -6.91 3.03
C ALA A 176 -9.11 -6.78 4.51
N MET A 177 -8.63 -5.74 5.19
CA MET A 177 -9.02 -5.42 6.56
C MET A 177 -10.54 -5.19 6.68
N GLN A 178 -11.11 -4.39 5.78
CA GLN A 178 -12.54 -4.10 5.75
C GLN A 178 -13.39 -5.35 5.49
N SER A 179 -12.94 -6.23 4.59
CA SER A 179 -13.60 -7.52 4.33
C SER A 179 -13.59 -8.43 5.57
N ALA A 180 -12.49 -8.45 6.34
CA ALA A 180 -12.41 -9.23 7.57
C ALA A 180 -13.28 -8.63 8.68
N LEU A 181 -13.28 -7.30 8.83
CA LEU A 181 -14.17 -6.63 9.80
C LEU A 181 -15.65 -6.87 9.49
N SER A 182 -16.05 -6.78 8.22
CA SER A 182 -17.44 -7.02 7.83
C SER A 182 -17.84 -8.49 7.95
N ALA A 183 -16.94 -9.44 7.67
CA ALA A 183 -17.21 -10.86 7.81
C ALA A 183 -17.34 -11.31 9.28
N TRP A 184 -16.49 -10.78 10.17
CA TRP A 184 -16.34 -11.29 11.54
C TRP A 184 -16.95 -10.39 12.62
N LEU A 185 -17.13 -9.08 12.36
CA LEU A 185 -17.62 -8.08 13.34
C LEU A 185 -18.87 -7.32 12.85
N ALA A 186 -19.64 -7.91 11.92
CA ALA A 186 -20.78 -7.29 11.24
C ALA A 186 -21.82 -6.61 12.17
N SER A 187 -21.95 -7.05 13.43
CA SER A 187 -23.14 -6.73 14.25
C SER A 187 -22.91 -6.28 15.70
N ASP A 188 -21.69 -6.23 16.25
CA ASP A 188 -21.56 -6.37 17.72
C ASP A 188 -21.01 -5.17 18.53
N SER A 189 -20.38 -4.13 17.94
CA SER A 189 -19.87 -3.01 18.77
C SER A 189 -19.81 -1.63 18.07
N ALA A 190 -19.91 -0.56 18.86
CA ALA A 190 -19.70 0.81 18.37
C ALA A 190 -18.26 1.00 17.85
N ASP A 191 -17.31 0.30 18.46
CA ASP A 191 -15.89 0.33 18.08
C ASP A 191 -15.66 -0.28 16.68
N SER A 192 -16.35 -1.38 16.33
CA SER A 192 -16.21 -1.98 14.99
C SER A 192 -16.74 -1.05 13.90
N LYS A 193 -17.85 -0.34 14.15
CA LYS A 193 -18.40 0.66 13.23
C LYS A 193 -17.47 1.86 13.06
N HIS A 194 -16.89 2.36 14.15
CA HIS A 194 -15.91 3.44 14.09
C HIS A 194 -14.67 3.02 13.29
N LEU A 195 -14.18 1.79 13.49
CA LEU A 195 -13.03 1.25 12.79
C LEU A 195 -13.32 1.11 11.28
N GLN A 196 -14.48 0.57 10.91
CA GLN A 196 -14.94 0.50 9.51
C GLN A 196 -15.00 1.89 8.87
N ALA A 197 -15.65 2.86 9.53
CA ALA A 197 -15.76 4.23 9.01
C ALA A 197 -14.39 4.93 8.86
N SER A 198 -13.44 4.63 9.76
CA SER A 198 -12.08 5.17 9.65
C SER A 198 -11.33 4.58 8.45
N ILE A 199 -11.49 3.28 8.19
CA ILE A 199 -10.91 2.61 7.01
C ILE A 199 -11.55 3.15 5.72
N ASP A 200 -12.87 3.37 5.71
CA ASP A 200 -13.57 3.97 4.58
C ASP A 200 -13.05 5.38 4.26
N GLY A 201 -12.85 6.22 5.28
CA GLY A 201 -12.28 7.56 5.10
C GLY A 201 -10.86 7.52 4.51
N LEU A 202 -10.04 6.56 4.95
CA LEU A 202 -8.70 6.32 4.44
C LEU A 202 -8.67 5.79 3.00
N LEU A 203 -9.67 4.99 2.60
CA LEU A 203 -9.83 4.50 1.23
C LEU A 203 -10.30 5.58 0.26
N GLN A 204 -11.03 6.58 0.74
CA GLN A 204 -11.50 7.72 -0.08
C GLN A 204 -10.41 8.76 -0.36
N GLN A 205 -9.28 8.70 0.35
CA GLN A 205 -8.16 9.60 0.09
C GLN A 205 -7.43 9.19 -1.20
N ASP A 206 -7.14 10.18 -2.03
CA ASP A 206 -6.45 9.97 -3.30
C ASP A 206 -4.93 9.81 -3.07
N VAL A 207 -4.54 8.60 -2.66
CA VAL A 207 -3.14 8.23 -2.44
C VAL A 207 -2.40 8.01 -3.77
N GLU A 208 -3.10 7.83 -4.89
CA GLU A 208 -2.44 7.72 -6.21
C GLU A 208 -1.72 9.00 -6.59
N GLN A 209 -2.23 10.15 -6.15
CA GLN A 209 -1.53 11.41 -6.36
C GLN A 209 -0.20 11.46 -5.59
N ALA A 210 0.01 10.67 -4.54
CA ALA A 210 1.18 10.80 -3.64
C ALA A 210 2.53 10.43 -4.28
N LEU A 211 2.56 9.61 -5.34
CA LEU A 211 3.77 9.31 -6.11
C LEU A 211 3.48 9.43 -7.62
N PRO A 212 3.86 10.54 -8.26
CA PRO A 212 3.63 10.74 -9.68
C PRO A 212 4.69 9.96 -10.47
N GLU A 213 4.29 9.40 -11.62
CA GLU A 213 5.27 8.96 -12.61
C GLU A 213 5.78 10.16 -13.40
N ILE A 214 7.09 10.40 -13.36
CA ILE A 214 7.77 11.45 -14.14
C ILE A 214 8.74 10.83 -15.15
N GLY A 215 9.07 11.59 -16.19
CA GLY A 215 10.08 11.18 -17.17
C GLY A 215 9.85 11.72 -18.57
N GLY A 216 8.72 12.40 -18.82
CA GLY A 216 8.44 13.03 -20.11
C GLY A 216 9.48 14.09 -20.45
N GLY A 217 9.88 14.90 -19.47
CA GLY A 217 10.94 15.91 -19.60
C GLY A 217 12.30 15.31 -19.93
N LEU A 218 12.71 14.25 -19.23
CA LEU A 218 13.97 13.55 -19.52
C LEU A 218 13.98 12.97 -20.94
N ALA A 219 12.89 12.31 -21.35
CA ALA A 219 12.75 11.75 -22.69
C ALA A 219 12.82 12.84 -23.76
N ALA A 220 12.16 13.98 -23.54
CA ALA A 220 12.19 15.12 -24.44
C ALA A 220 13.59 15.76 -24.55
N ILE A 221 14.36 15.85 -23.45
CA ILE A 221 15.75 16.33 -23.48
C ILE A 221 16.64 15.40 -24.31
N ARG A 222 16.50 14.08 -24.15
CA ARG A 222 17.25 13.09 -24.94
C ARG A 222 16.90 13.15 -26.42
N GLY A 223 15.62 13.30 -26.76
CA GLY A 223 15.19 13.50 -28.15
C GLY A 223 15.81 14.75 -28.78
N LEU A 224 15.85 15.84 -28.01
CA LEU A 224 16.44 17.11 -28.42
C LEU A 224 17.97 17.02 -28.64
N GLN A 225 18.70 16.25 -27.83
CA GLN A 225 20.13 16.01 -28.07
C GLN A 225 20.39 15.34 -29.43
N VAL A 226 19.53 14.40 -29.84
CA VAL A 226 19.61 13.74 -31.15
C VAL A 226 19.36 14.75 -32.27
N GLU A 227 18.38 15.64 -32.13
CA GLU A 227 18.11 16.71 -33.11
C GLU A 227 19.29 17.69 -33.25
N PHE A 228 19.99 18.00 -32.16
CA PHE A 228 21.16 18.88 -32.20
C PHE A 228 22.43 18.23 -32.75
N ALA A 229 22.44 16.89 -32.85
CA ALA A 229 23.54 16.11 -33.41
C ALA A 229 23.44 15.91 -34.93
N GLN A 230 22.25 16.16 -35.52
CA GLN A 230 21.99 16.17 -36.96
C GLN A 230 22.28 17.54 -37.57
#